data_AF-A0A8J3GS58-F1
#
_entry.id   AF-A0A8J3GS58-F1
#
_cell.length_a   1.000
_cell.length_b   1.000
_cell.length_c   1.000
_cell.angle_alpha   90.00
_cell.angle_beta   90.00
_cell.angle_gamma   90.00
#
_symmetry.space_group_name_H-M   'P 1'
#
loop_
_entity.id
_entity.type
_entity.pdbx_description
1 polymer ?
#
loop_
_entity_poly.entity_id
_entity_poly.type
_entity_poly.pdbx_seq_one_letter_code
_entity_poly.pdbx_strand_id
1 'polypeptide(L)'
;MGLLAARLKALREDRGLTYEELAEATGLSRRGVISLERGERSGNVRSWFRVARALGISMADLMSSLDSDPPPRSLRKNIPES
;
A
#
# COMPACT_ATOMS: atom_id res chain seq x y z
N MET A 1 -8.35 0.84 -9.65
CA MET A 1 -7.04 1.28 -9.13
C MET A 1 -7.10 2.35 -8.03
N GLY A 2 -8.22 3.06 -7.82
CA GLY A 2 -8.30 4.11 -6.79
C GLY A 2 -8.14 3.64 -5.33
N LEU A 3 -8.48 2.39 -5.01
CA LEU A 3 -8.39 1.86 -3.63
C LEU A 3 -6.95 1.76 -3.12
N LEU A 4 -6.02 1.30 -3.96
CA LEU A 4 -4.60 1.20 -3.59
C LEU A 4 -3.96 2.59 -3.44
N ALA A 5 -4.32 3.51 -4.34
CA ALA A 5 -3.89 4.91 -4.29
C ALA A 5 -4.39 5.60 -3.01
N ALA A 6 -5.65 5.38 -2.64
CA ALA A 6 -6.24 5.88 -1.40
C ALA A 6 -5.58 5.27 -0.16
N ARG A 7 -5.27 3.96 -0.19
CA ARG A 7 -4.56 3.30 0.92
C ARG A 7 -3.14 3.84 1.11
N LEU A 8 -2.41 4.09 0.03
CA LEU A 8 -1.10 4.73 0.10
C LEU A 8 -1.20 6.11 0.75
N LYS A 9 -2.15 6.94 0.32
CA LYS A 9 -2.38 8.26 0.90
C LYS A 9 -2.66 8.18 2.40
N ALA A 10 -3.58 7.30 2.80
CA ALA A 10 -3.94 7.12 4.21
C ALA A 10 -2.73 6.69 5.06
N LEU A 11 -1.93 5.73 4.59
CA LEU A 11 -0.73 5.27 5.30
C LEU A 11 0.36 6.33 5.40
N ARG A 12 0.49 7.19 4.38
CA ARG A 12 1.42 8.32 4.39
C ARG A 12 0.99 9.35 5.44
N GLU A 13 -0.29 9.72 5.44
CA GLU A 13 -0.86 10.70 6.37
C GLU A 13 -0.82 10.21 7.82
N ASP A 14 -1.15 8.93 8.07
CA ASP A 14 -1.08 8.27 9.38
C ASP A 14 0.34 8.29 9.97
N ARG A 15 1.37 8.18 9.12
CA ARG A 15 2.78 8.27 9.52
C ARG A 15 3.33 9.70 9.55
N GLY A 16 2.50 10.71 9.26
CA GLY A 16 2.93 12.12 9.19
C GLY A 16 3.95 12.41 8.10
N LEU A 17 4.07 11.56 7.08
CA LEU A 17 5.08 11.69 6.03
C LEU A 17 4.66 12.74 4.99
N THR A 18 5.58 13.62 4.64
CA THR A 18 5.48 14.48 3.47
C THR A 18 5.69 13.67 2.18
N TYR A 19 5.36 14.27 1.03
CA TYR A 19 5.66 13.66 -0.26
C TYR A 19 7.16 13.51 -0.51
N GLU A 20 7.97 14.47 -0.05
CA GLU A 20 9.44 14.41 -0.11
C GLU A 20 9.98 13.22 0.69
N GLU A 21 9.56 13.06 1.95
CA GLU A 21 10.06 11.97 2.82
C GLU A 21 9.66 10.60 2.29
N LEU A 22 8.42 10.44 1.80
CA LEU A 22 8.01 9.18 1.18
C LEU A 22 8.76 8.93 -0.13
N ALA A 23 9.04 9.97 -0.92
CA ALA A 23 9.82 9.84 -2.13
C ALA A 23 11.25 9.37 -1.83
N GLU A 24 11.88 9.93 -0.81
CA GLU A 24 13.21 9.53 -0.35
C GLU A 24 13.21 8.08 0.16
N ALA A 25 12.30 7.73 1.05
CA ALA A 25 12.21 6.38 1.63
C ALA A 25 11.92 5.30 0.57
N THR A 26 11.12 5.64 -0.46
CA THR A 26 10.86 4.74 -1.58
C THR A 26 11.94 4.80 -2.65
N GLY A 27 12.75 5.87 -2.71
CA GLY A 27 13.62 6.28 -3.81
C GLY A 27 12.88 6.61 -5.12
N LEU A 28 11.59 6.92 -5.05
CA LEU A 28 10.81 7.43 -6.18
C LEU A 28 11.00 8.95 -6.28
N SER A 29 10.59 9.55 -7.39
CA SER A 29 10.48 11.01 -7.44
C SER A 29 9.23 11.45 -6.67
N ARG A 30 9.26 12.65 -6.09
CA ARG A 30 8.08 13.30 -5.48
C ARG A 30 6.86 13.29 -6.40
N ARG A 31 7.06 13.63 -7.68
CA ARG A 31 6.00 13.58 -8.70
C ARG A 31 5.49 12.15 -8.91
N GLY A 32 6.35 11.15 -8.81
CA GLY A 32 5.98 9.74 -8.87
C GLY A 32 5.08 9.33 -7.70
N VAL A 33 5.41 9.73 -6.47
CA VAL A 33 4.58 9.49 -5.28
C VAL A 33 3.20 10.13 -5.44
N ILE A 34 3.14 11.41 -5.82
CA ILE A 34 1.86 12.12 -6.05
C ILE A 34 1.04 11.41 -7.14
N SER A 35 1.67 10.99 -8.23
CA SER A 35 0.99 10.29 -9.33
C SER A 35 0.43 8.93 -8.91
N LEU A 36 1.13 8.22 -8.02
CA LEU A 36 0.64 6.97 -7.42
C LEU A 36 -0.56 7.21 -6.50
N GLU A 37 -0.52 8.22 -5.63
CA GLU A 37 -1.63 8.56 -4.73
C GLU A 37 -2.87 9.09 -5.46
N ARG A 38 -2.70 9.66 -6.65
CA ARG A 38 -3.82 10.08 -7.51
C ARG A 38 -4.33 8.96 -8.42
N GLY A 39 -3.64 7.82 -8.48
CA GLY A 39 -3.97 6.72 -9.38
C GLY A 39 -3.82 7.07 -10.87
N GLU A 40 -3.12 8.17 -11.20
CA GLU A 40 -2.90 8.65 -12.58
C GLU A 40 -1.97 7.71 -13.37
N ARG A 41 -1.06 7.05 -12.65
CA ARG A 41 -0.29 5.92 -13.17
C ARG A 41 -0.56 4.72 -12.29
N SER A 42 -0.81 3.57 -12.91
CA SER A 42 -1.05 2.31 -12.21
C SER A 42 0.09 1.90 -11.26
N GLY A 43 1.28 2.51 -11.38
CA GLY A 43 2.51 2.07 -10.73
C GLY A 43 2.91 0.69 -11.24
N ASN A 44 4.19 0.48 -11.53
CA ASN A 44 4.63 -0.90 -11.76
C ASN A 44 4.74 -1.63 -10.41
N VAL A 45 4.71 -2.97 -10.45
CA VAL A 45 4.82 -3.81 -9.25
C VAL A 45 6.05 -3.45 -8.41
N ARG A 46 7.17 -3.09 -9.05
CA ARG A 46 8.40 -2.66 -8.37
C ARG A 46 8.20 -1.37 -7.55
N SER A 47 7.47 -0.38 -8.06
CA SER A 47 7.15 0.84 -7.31
C SER A 47 6.32 0.52 -6.06
N TRP A 48 5.31 -0.33 -6.19
CA TRP A 48 4.47 -0.75 -5.05
C TRP A 48 5.24 -1.56 -4.00
N PHE A 49 6.17 -2.41 -4.41
CA PHE A 49 7.08 -3.07 -3.46
C PHE A 49 7.97 -2.10 -2.70
N ARG A 50 8.47 -1.06 -3.38
CA ARG A 50 9.28 -0.01 -2.74
C ARG A 50 8.44 0.77 -1.72
N VAL A 51 7.19 1.07 -2.06
CA VAL A 51 6.22 1.67 -1.13
C VAL A 51 5.97 0.79 0.09
N ALA A 52 5.65 -0.49 -0.10
CA ALA A 52 5.43 -1.42 1.02
C ALA A 52 6.65 -1.48 1.96
N ARG A 53 7.85 -1.60 1.39
CA ARG A 53 9.11 -1.60 2.15
C ARG A 53 9.34 -0.28 2.91
N ALA A 54 9.12 0.87 2.27
CA ALA A 54 9.29 2.17 2.90
C ALA A 54 8.33 2.40 4.08
N LEU A 55 7.12 1.85 3.97
CA LEU A 55 6.10 1.92 5.03
C LEU A 55 6.27 0.84 6.11
N GLY A 56 7.20 -0.11 5.92
CA GLY A 56 7.45 -1.22 6.85
C GLY A 56 6.32 -2.25 6.90
N ILE A 57 5.54 -2.40 5.82
CA ILE A 57 4.41 -3.34 5.74
C ILE A 57 4.63 -4.36 4.62
N SER A 58 3.91 -5.48 4.67
CA SER A 58 3.94 -6.45 3.57
C SER A 58 3.17 -5.93 2.34
N MET A 59 3.49 -6.49 1.17
CA MET A 59 2.74 -6.20 -0.05
C MET A 59 1.27 -6.64 0.06
N ALA A 60 0.99 -7.71 0.79
CA ALA A 60 -0.36 -8.18 1.07
C ALA A 60 -1.13 -7.18 1.93
N ASP A 61 -0.51 -6.65 3.00
CA ASP A 61 -1.13 -5.61 3.83
C ASP A 61 -1.41 -4.34 3.05
N LEU A 62 -0.50 -3.95 2.14
CA LEU A 62 -0.72 -2.82 1.25
C LEU A 62 -1.87 -3.07 0.27
N MET A 63 -2.03 -4.30 -0.24
CA MET A 63 -3.08 -4.66 -1.19
C MET A 63 -4.42 -5.04 -0.54
N SER A 64 -4.49 -5.24 0.77
CA SER A 64 -5.72 -5.63 1.47
C SER A 64 -6.95 -4.74 1.23
N SER A 65 -6.76 -3.48 0.80
CA SER A 65 -7.88 -2.61 0.39
C SER A 65 -8.44 -2.89 -1.01
N LEU A 66 -7.75 -3.70 -1.82
CA LEU A 66 -8.24 -4.21 -3.10
C LEU A 66 -9.17 -5.40 -2.88
N ASP A 67 -8.99 -6.11 -1.77
CA ASP A 67 -9.80 -7.25 -1.34
C ASP A 67 -11.08 -6.77 -0.64
N SER A 68 -11.88 -5.92 -1.31
CA SER A 68 -13.23 -5.56 -0.83
C SER A 68 -14.20 -6.74 -0.79
N ASP A 69 -13.73 -7.98 -1.01
CA ASP A 69 -14.44 -9.18 -0.62
C ASP A 69 -13.81 -9.70 0.68
N PRO A 70 -14.54 -9.76 1.81
CA PRO A 70 -14.02 -10.42 3.00
C PRO A 70 -13.58 -11.84 2.61
N PRO A 71 -12.45 -12.36 3.15
CA PRO A 71 -12.03 -13.72 2.85
C PRO A 71 -13.22 -14.65 3.13
N PRO A 72 -13.55 -15.60 2.23
CA PRO A 72 -14.67 -16.49 2.44
C PRO A 72 -14.54 -17.12 3.83
N ARG A 73 -15.66 -17.13 4.57
CA ARG A 73 -15.75 -17.54 5.99
C ARG A 73 -15.15 -18.94 6.25
N SER A 74 -14.88 -19.72 5.20
CA SER A 74 -14.22 -21.01 5.18
C SER A 74 -12.74 -20.99 5.61
N LEU A 75 -12.03 -19.86 5.52
CA LEU A 75 -10.62 -19.78 5.98
C LEU A 75 -10.47 -19.49 7.48
N ARG A 76 -11.58 -19.29 8.22
CA ARG A 76 -11.55 -19.06 9.68
C ARG A 76 -11.55 -20.34 10.53
N LYS A 77 -11.61 -21.53 9.92
CA LYS A 77 -11.50 -22.80 10.65
C LYS A 77 -10.20 -23.48 10.24
N ASN A 78 -9.21 -23.42 11.15
CA ASN A 78 -8.15 -24.42 11.39
C ASN A 78 -6.86 -23.77 11.93
N ILE A 79 -6.96 -22.92 12.95
CA ILE A 79 -5.88 -22.86 13.94
C ILE A 79 -6.27 -23.89 14.99
N PRO A 80 -5.68 -25.10 14.99
CA PRO A 80 -5.78 -25.95 16.18
C PRO A 80 -5.04 -25.20 17.30
N GLU A 81 -5.77 -24.80 18.34
CA GLU A 81 -5.15 -24.53 19.62
C GLU A 81 -4.48 -25.84 20.06
N SER A 82 -3.16 -25.82 20.19
CA SER A 82 -2.35 -26.89 20.77
C SER A 82 -1.22 -26.24 21.56
#